data_AF-A0A1B2E7K8-F1
#
_entry.id   AF-A0A1B2E7K8-F1
#
_cell.length_a   1.000
_cell.length_b   1.000
_cell.length_c   1.000
_cell.angle_alpha   90.00
_cell.angle_beta   90.00
_cell.angle_gamma   90.00
#
_symmetry.space_group_name_H-M   'P 1'
#
loop_
_entity.id
_entity.type
_entity.pdbx_description
1 polymer ?
#
loop_
_entity_poly.entity_id
_entity_poly.type
_entity_poly.pdbx_seq_one_letter_code
_entity_poly.pdbx_strand_id
1 'polypeptide(L)'
;MRRRQFIDNNFTIPYEEIIVGIPDFQKILAKSGVYKIYNEKQELMYVGQSRNLRRRIQEHFHGKRKGYFIHQVGVFYIENKDNFMEGVLLETYETELIRNLRPRFNKQSKAPTRFI
;
A
#
# COMPACT_ATOMS: atom_id res chain seq x y z
N MET A 1 -21.55 -5.29 -6.22
CA MET A 1 -20.47 -4.53 -6.91
C MET A 1 -19.44 -5.51 -7.45
N ARG A 2 -19.31 -5.66 -8.77
CA ARG A 2 -18.30 -6.54 -9.38
C ARG A 2 -16.91 -5.94 -9.14
N ARG A 3 -16.15 -6.49 -8.18
CA ARG A 3 -14.71 -6.27 -8.06
C ARG A 3 -14.05 -6.85 -9.31
N ARG A 4 -13.61 -5.99 -10.24
CA ARG A 4 -12.85 -6.45 -11.40
C ARG A 4 -11.56 -7.08 -10.88
N GLN A 5 -11.38 -8.35 -11.20
CA GLN A 5 -10.09 -9.03 -11.14
C GLN A 5 -9.20 -8.40 -12.21
N PHE A 6 -8.09 -7.79 -11.82
CA PHE A 6 -6.94 -7.65 -12.72
C PHE A 6 -6.15 -8.95 -12.59
N ILE A 7 -6.70 -10.02 -13.14
CA ILE A 7 -6.00 -11.29 -13.30
C ILE A 7 -5.68 -11.37 -14.79
N ASP A 8 -4.54 -10.79 -15.16
CA ASP A 8 -3.84 -11.23 -16.35
C ASP A 8 -3.02 -12.46 -15.94
N ASN A 9 -2.81 -13.40 -16.87
CA ASN A 9 -2.25 -14.74 -16.64
C ASN A 9 -0.86 -14.78 -15.93
N ASN A 10 -0.23 -13.64 -15.68
CA ASN A 10 1.10 -13.51 -15.05
C ASN A 10 1.08 -12.82 -13.67
N PHE A 11 -0.06 -12.32 -13.17
CA PHE A 11 -0.12 -11.52 -11.94
C PHE A 11 -1.26 -11.93 -11.00
N THR A 12 -1.00 -11.88 -9.69
CA THR A 12 -2.02 -12.08 -8.66
C THR A 12 -1.93 -10.94 -7.66
N ILE A 13 -2.98 -10.11 -7.60
CA ILE A 13 -3.21 -9.21 -6.46
C ILE A 13 -4.12 -9.99 -5.50
N PRO A 14 -3.61 -10.53 -4.39
CA PRO A 14 -4.44 -11.21 -3.41
C PRO A 14 -5.44 -10.21 -2.82
N TYR A 15 -6.69 -10.66 -2.66
CA TYR A 15 -7.79 -9.84 -2.14
C TYR A 15 -7.70 -9.61 -0.63
N GLU A 16 -6.86 -10.37 0.06
CA GLU A 16 -6.81 -10.40 1.51
C GLU A 16 -5.81 -9.38 2.04
N GLU A 17 -6.37 -8.36 2.69
CA GLU A 17 -5.63 -7.41 3.48
C GLU A 17 -5.17 -8.07 4.78
N ILE A 18 -3.87 -8.17 4.98
CA ILE A 18 -3.32 -8.68 6.25
C ILE A 18 -3.13 -7.49 7.18
N ILE A 19 -3.95 -7.41 8.23
CA ILE A 19 -3.86 -6.38 9.25
C ILE A 19 -2.85 -6.81 10.33
N VAL A 20 -1.88 -5.95 10.61
CA VAL A 20 -0.84 -6.17 11.60
C VAL A 20 -0.76 -4.97 12.54
N GLY A 21 -0.87 -5.22 13.84
CA GLY A 21 -0.63 -4.20 14.86
C GLY A 21 0.85 -3.84 14.95
N ILE A 22 1.16 -2.60 15.35
CA ILE A 22 2.55 -2.13 15.41
C ILE A 22 3.46 -2.98 16.31
N PRO A 23 3.03 -3.48 17.48
CA PRO A 23 3.86 -4.36 18.30
C PRO A 23 4.36 -5.60 17.54
N ASP A 24 3.58 -6.03 16.55
CA ASP A 24 3.77 -7.24 15.77
C ASP A 24 4.36 -7.00 14.37
N PHE A 25 4.83 -5.78 14.06
CA PHE A 25 5.26 -5.42 12.70
C PHE A 25 6.37 -6.34 12.13
N GLN A 26 7.11 -7.03 12.98
CA GLN A 26 8.14 -8.00 12.59
C GLN A 26 7.56 -9.21 11.83
N LYS A 27 6.27 -9.50 11.99
CA LYS A 27 5.54 -10.55 11.25
C LYS A 27 5.33 -10.19 9.77
N ILE A 28 5.54 -8.94 9.38
CA ILE A 28 5.41 -8.49 7.99
C ILE A 28 6.61 -8.99 7.18
N LEU A 29 6.34 -9.64 6.05
CA LEU A 29 7.37 -10.19 5.19
C LEU A 29 8.11 -9.08 4.44
N ALA A 30 9.39 -9.32 4.16
CA ALA A 30 10.22 -8.45 3.31
C ALA A 30 9.92 -8.68 1.82
N LYS A 31 8.65 -8.55 1.43
CA LYS A 31 8.15 -8.71 0.06
C LYS A 31 7.66 -7.39 -0.52
N SER A 32 7.47 -7.38 -1.83
CA SER A 32 6.83 -6.28 -2.53
C SER A 32 5.33 -6.23 -2.28
N GLY A 33 4.77 -5.03 -2.30
CA GLY A 33 3.35 -4.84 -2.09
C GLY A 33 2.95 -3.42 -1.76
N VAL A 34 1.68 -3.27 -1.40
CA VAL A 34 1.07 -2.01 -1.00
C VAL A 34 0.65 -2.10 0.46
N TYR A 35 0.83 -1.02 1.21
CA TYR A 35 0.47 -0.93 2.61
C TYR A 35 -0.46 0.25 2.88
N LYS A 36 -1.28 0.10 3.91
CA LYS A 36 -2.16 1.10 4.47
C LYS A 36 -1.74 1.36 5.92
N ILE A 37 -1.78 2.61 6.35
CA ILE A 37 -1.51 3.01 7.72
C ILE A 37 -2.79 3.54 8.34
N TYR A 38 -3.10 3.03 9.53
CA TYR A 38 -4.23 3.46 10.32
C TYR A 38 -3.78 4.01 11.68
N ASN A 39 -4.55 4.96 12.20
CA ASN A 39 -4.38 5.46 13.56
C ASN A 39 -5.16 4.61 14.58
N GLU A 40 -5.09 5.01 15.86
CA GLU A 40 -5.78 4.37 16.98
C GLU A 40 -7.31 4.36 16.86
N LYS A 41 -7.87 5.30 16.09
CA LYS A 41 -9.31 5.42 15.81
C LYS A 41 -9.73 4.58 14.59
N GLN A 42 -8.84 3.73 14.08
CA GLN A 42 -9.02 2.95 12.85
C GLN A 42 -9.25 3.80 11.58
N GLU A 43 -8.87 5.08 11.62
CA GLU A 43 -8.97 5.95 10.44
C GLU A 43 -7.79 5.68 9.50
N LEU A 44 -8.04 5.62 8.19
CA LEU A 44 -7.00 5.46 7.17
C LEU A 44 -6.21 6.76 7.00
N MET A 45 -4.95 6.75 7.44
CA MET A 45 -4.08 7.91 7.42
C MET A 45 -3.28 8.01 6.12
N TYR A 46 -2.75 6.88 5.65
CA TYR A 46 -1.83 6.87 4.52
C TYR A 46 -1.88 5.53 3.76
N VAL A 47 -1.60 5.57 2.46
CA VAL A 47 -1.39 4.41 1.58
C VAL A 47 -0.05 4.61 0.89
N GLY A 48 0.74 3.55 0.77
CA GLY A 48 2.00 3.58 0.03
C GLY A 48 2.37 2.23 -0.56
N GLN A 49 3.32 2.21 -1.50
CA GLN A 49 3.90 0.97 -2.04
C GLN A 49 5.37 0.79 -1.66
N SER A 50 5.85 -0.46 -1.70
CA SER A 50 7.28 -0.77 -1.60
C SER A 50 7.62 -2.13 -2.19
N ARG A 51 8.88 -2.30 -2.63
CA ARG A 51 9.48 -3.63 -2.88
C ARG A 51 9.89 -4.37 -1.61
N ASN A 52 9.97 -3.65 -0.48
CA ASN A 52 10.29 -4.24 0.82
C ASN A 52 9.41 -3.60 1.88
N LEU A 53 8.22 -4.17 2.05
CA LEU A 53 7.20 -3.67 2.97
C LEU A 53 7.70 -3.56 4.40
N ARG A 54 8.37 -4.59 4.91
CA ARG A 54 8.94 -4.59 6.27
C ARG A 54 9.87 -3.40 6.50
N ARG A 55 10.82 -3.17 5.58
CA ARG A 55 11.75 -2.03 5.68
C ARG A 55 11.01 -0.69 5.61
N ARG A 56 10.08 -0.54 4.67
CA ARG A 56 9.35 0.72 4.49
C ARG A 56 8.49 1.08 5.70
N ILE A 57 7.84 0.08 6.29
CA ILE A 57 7.03 0.24 7.50
C ILE A 57 7.93 0.60 8.69
N GLN A 58 9.11 -0.02 8.79
CA GLN A 58 10.13 0.35 9.78
C GLN A 58 10.60 1.80 9.66
N GLU A 59 10.80 2.31 8.44
CA GLU A 59 11.15 3.72 8.18
C GLU A 59 10.03 4.66 8.66
N HIS A 60 8.77 4.31 8.41
CA HIS A 60 7.62 5.10 8.90
C HIS A 60 7.53 5.13 10.42
N PHE A 61 7.93 4.06 11.11
CA PHE A 61 7.93 4.03 12.57
C PHE A 61 8.96 4.96 13.20
N HIS A 62 10.19 4.93 12.68
CA HIS A 62 11.32 5.67 13.22
C HIS A 62 11.43 7.10 12.67
N GLY A 63 10.71 7.42 11.59
CA GLY A 63 10.71 8.75 10.98
C GLY A 63 9.94 9.81 11.79
N LYS A 64 10.27 11.09 11.54
CA LYS A 64 9.47 12.22 12.03
C LYS A 64 8.06 12.14 11.42
N ARG A 65 7.07 11.81 12.25
CA ARG A 65 5.69 11.57 11.79
C ARG A 65 5.03 12.86 11.33
N LYS A 66 4.21 12.78 10.28
CA LYS A 66 3.39 13.90 9.77
C LYS A 66 2.15 14.16 10.63
N GLY A 67 2.27 14.15 11.95
CA GLY A 67 1.17 14.50 12.86
C GLY A 67 0.13 13.41 13.11
N TYR A 68 0.47 12.13 12.98
CA TYR A 68 -0.39 11.00 13.40
C TYR A 68 0.43 9.86 14.01
N PHE A 69 -0.22 9.04 14.84
CA PHE A 69 0.36 7.82 15.40
C PHE A 69 -0.05 6.61 14.55
N ILE A 70 0.92 5.76 14.23
CA ILE A 70 0.67 4.50 13.52
C ILE A 70 0.22 3.49 14.57
N HIS A 71 -0.96 2.88 14.39
CA HIS A 71 -1.54 1.89 15.31
C HIS A 71 -1.65 0.49 14.69
N GLN A 72 -2.06 0.44 13.43
CA GLN A 72 -2.07 -0.80 12.64
C GLN A 72 -1.69 -0.49 11.20
N VAL A 73 -1.18 -1.52 10.53
CA VAL A 73 -0.86 -1.49 9.10
C VAL A 73 -1.59 -2.61 8.39
N GLY A 74 -2.24 -2.28 7.28
CA GLY A 74 -2.80 -3.26 6.35
C GLY A 74 -1.81 -3.51 5.23
N VAL A 75 -1.61 -4.77 4.85
CA VAL A 75 -0.60 -5.16 3.86
C VAL A 75 -1.21 -6.04 2.77
N PHE A 76 -0.87 -5.72 1.53
CA PHE A 76 -1.18 -6.50 0.33
C PHE A 76 0.14 -6.91 -0.32
N TYR A 77 0.46 -8.19 -0.28
CA TYR A 77 1.64 -8.71 -0.98
C TYR A 77 1.34 -8.85 -2.47
N ILE A 78 2.22 -8.35 -3.32
CA ILE A 78 2.09 -8.53 -4.76
C ILE A 78 3.17 -9.51 -5.17
N GLU A 79 2.77 -10.61 -5.81
CA GLU A 79 3.71 -11.59 -6.34
C GLU A 79 3.71 -11.51 -7.87
N ASN A 80 4.88 -11.22 -8.43
CA ASN A 80 5.10 -11.18 -9.87
C ASN A 80 6.23 -12.16 -10.22
N LYS A 81 5.93 -13.15 -11.07
CA LYS A 81 6.90 -14.17 -11.49
C LYS A 81 7.95 -13.62 -12.49
N ASP A 82 7.60 -12.60 -13.26
CA ASP A 82 8.41 -12.11 -14.37
C ASP A 82 9.14 -10.78 -14.08
N ASN A 83 8.95 -10.19 -12.88
CA ASN A 83 9.52 -8.92 -12.37
C ASN A 83 9.29 -7.65 -13.22
N PHE A 84 9.16 -7.76 -14.54
CA PHE A 84 9.16 -6.67 -15.50
C PHE A 84 8.03 -5.66 -15.25
N MET A 85 6.87 -6.14 -14.82
CA MET A 85 5.67 -5.33 -14.58
C MET A 85 5.40 -5.01 -13.10
N GLU A 86 6.27 -5.45 -12.18
CA GLU A 86 6.02 -5.30 -10.73
C GLU A 86 5.85 -3.83 -10.32
N GLY A 87 6.69 -2.95 -10.86
CA GLY A 87 6.61 -1.50 -10.55
C GLY A 87 5.30 -0.87 -11.00
N VAL A 88 4.84 -1.19 -12.22
CA VAL A 88 3.58 -0.67 -12.78
C VAL A 88 2.38 -1.15 -11.96
N LEU A 89 2.40 -2.41 -11.52
CA LEU A 89 1.34 -2.98 -10.68
C LEU A 89 1.28 -2.30 -9.32
N LEU A 90 2.43 -2.11 -8.66
CA LEU A 90 2.52 -1.41 -7.39
C LEU A 90 1.96 0.01 -7.49
N GLU A 91 2.36 0.76 -8.52
CA GLU A 91 1.91 2.13 -8.76
C GLU A 91 0.41 2.19 -9.07
N THR A 92 -0.07 1.29 -9.94
CA THR A 92 -1.49 1.24 -10.32
C THR A 92 -2.35 0.94 -9.10
N TYR A 93 -1.98 -0.07 -8.31
CA TYR A 93 -2.78 -0.48 -7.15
C TYR A 93 -2.77 0.56 -6.02
N GLU A 94 -1.61 1.15 -5.72
CA GLU A 94 -1.51 2.28 -4.80
C GLU A 94 -2.41 3.44 -5.26
N THR A 95 -2.32 3.80 -6.54
CA THR A 95 -3.09 4.90 -7.11
C THR A 95 -4.59 4.65 -7.04
N GLU A 96 -5.06 3.44 -7.33
CA GLU A 96 -6.46 3.05 -7.17
C GLU A 96 -6.93 3.18 -5.72
N LEU A 97 -6.15 2.67 -4.76
CA LEU A 97 -6.49 2.78 -3.34
C LEU A 97 -6.52 4.24 -2.86
N ILE A 98 -5.57 5.07 -3.28
CA ILE A 98 -5.56 6.51 -2.92
C ILE A 98 -6.78 7.22 -3.51
N ARG A 99 -7.11 6.97 -4.78
CA ARG A 99 -8.28 7.59 -5.44
C ARG A 99 -9.60 7.20 -4.76
N ASN A 100 -9.75 5.92 -4.44
CA ASN A 100 -10.98 5.36 -3.89
C ASN A 100 -11.16 5.67 -2.40
N LEU A 101 -10.09 5.60 -1.61
CA LEU A 101 -10.15 5.71 -0.14
C LEU A 101 -9.78 7.11 0.39
N ARG A 102 -9.13 7.95 -0.43
CA ARG A 102 -8.72 9.33 -0.12
C ARG A 102 -8.08 9.50 1.28
N PRO A 103 -6.96 8.81 1.56
CA PRO A 103 -6.30 8.88 2.86
C PRO A 103 -5.88 10.31 3.21
N ARG A 104 -6.01 10.66 4.49
CA ARG A 104 -5.82 12.05 4.98
C ARG A 104 -4.45 12.65 4.64
N PHE A 105 -3.38 11.86 4.65
CA PHE A 105 -2.01 12.34 4.47
C PHE A 105 -1.39 12.01 3.10
N ASN A 106 -2.11 11.32 2.22
CA ASN A 106 -1.69 11.19 0.83
C ASN A 106 -1.92 12.52 0.12
N LYS A 107 -0.86 13.05 -0.50
CA LYS A 107 -1.04 14.16 -1.44
C LYS A 107 -1.88 13.63 -2.58
N GLN A 108 -3.01 14.27 -2.86
CA GLN A 108 -3.74 13.99 -4.08
C GLN A 108 -2.87 14.45 -5.24
N SER A 109 -2.36 13.52 -6.05
CA SER A 109 -1.75 13.89 -7.32
C SER A 109 -2.86 14.54 -8.17
N LYS A 110 -2.62 15.78 -8.61
CA LYS A 110 -3.43 16.39 -9.67
C LYS A 110 -3.43 15.41 -10.85
N ALA A 111 -4.54 15.32 -11.60
CA ALA A 111 -4.65 14.45 -12.77
C ALA A 111 -3.37 14.55 -13.61
N PRO A 112 -2.86 13.43 -14.17
CA PRO A 112 -1.66 13.49 -14.99
C PRO A 112 -1.85 14.58 -16.04
N THR A 113 -0.92 15.53 -16.10
CA THR A 113 -0.86 16.49 -17.20
C THR A 113 -0.91 15.66 -18.47
N ARG A 114 -2.01 15.75 -19.22
CA ARG A 114 -2.09 15.11 -20.54
C ARG A 114 -0.96 15.72 -21.35
N PHE A 115 0.04 14.91 -21.66
CA PHE A 115 0.89 15.20 -22.80
C PHE A 115 -0.03 15.01 -24.01
N ILE A 116 -0.52 16.13 -24.54
CA ILE A 116 -1.23 16.22 -25.81
C ILE A 116 -0.18 16.20 -26.92
#